data_AF-A0AAU8SMU7-F1
#
_entry.id   AF-A0AAU8SMU7-F1
#
_cell.length_a   1.000
_cell.length_b   1.000
_cell.length_c   1.000
_cell.angle_alpha   90.00
_cell.angle_beta   90.00
_cell.angle_gamma   90.00
#
_symmetry.space_group_name_H-M   'P 1'
#
loop_
_entity.id
_entity.type
_entity.pdbx_description
1 polymer ?
#
loop_
_entity_poly.entity_id
_entity_poly.type
_entity_poly.pdbx_seq_one_letter_code
_entity_poly.pdbx_strand_id
1 'polypeptide(L)'
;MKTIMNELRDELRVAHIIIRSALSVATFDQKMEWANMNERDAVIGEGITRANERQAAIDGGSVDALCRELTCADRIIENAKALLSEHQCELWDVAIRHAGVVSRRQAWDEVRGEVLARVANALAVARIGLDVGDCDGGRTVVVIKPIRELSPDDVAALRRMVESHAGQSRGMLIKSEFDMHALLRRQRAFSEHTFGPGRRTAGVCNHIRKELAEVEAAPDDLREWVDVILLGLDGAWRTDATPEQITAAISAKLAENEGRVWPDWRTSDPNRAIEHIDQATEGGQA
;
A
#
# COMPACT_ATOMS: atom_id res chain seq x y z
N MET A 1 -6.97 -13.25 -22.97
CA MET A 1 -6.82 -11.94 -22.30
C MET A 1 -5.37 -11.79 -21.86
N LYS A 2 -4.70 -10.69 -22.22
CA LYS A 2 -3.36 -10.42 -21.67
C LYS A 2 -3.51 -10.06 -20.18
N THR A 3 -2.63 -10.55 -19.34
CA THR A 3 -2.56 -10.14 -17.93
C THR A 3 -2.16 -8.66 -17.88
N ILE A 4 -2.72 -7.89 -16.94
CA ILE A 4 -2.43 -6.45 -16.76
C ILE A 4 -0.92 -6.16 -16.70
N MET A 5 -0.15 -7.02 -16.03
CA MET A 5 1.30 -6.94 -15.98
C MET A 5 1.97 -7.04 -17.37
N ASN A 6 1.45 -7.85 -18.28
CA ASN A 6 1.97 -7.98 -19.64
C ASN A 6 1.59 -6.77 -20.50
N GLU A 7 0.39 -6.20 -20.31
CA GLU A 7 -0.01 -4.95 -20.98
C GLU A 7 0.90 -3.79 -20.54
N LEU A 8 1.19 -3.65 -19.24
CA LEU A 8 2.13 -2.64 -18.72
C LEU A 8 3.56 -2.82 -19.25
N ARG A 9 4.04 -4.07 -19.36
CA ARG A 9 5.36 -4.34 -19.96
C ARG A 9 5.40 -3.96 -21.43
N ASP A 10 4.34 -4.24 -22.17
CA ASP A 10 4.24 -3.87 -23.59
C ASP A 10 4.24 -2.34 -23.74
N GLU A 11 3.49 -1.60 -22.90
CA GLU A 11 3.49 -0.14 -22.88
C GLU A 11 4.86 0.45 -22.54
N LEU A 12 5.57 -0.11 -21.56
CA LEU A 12 6.93 0.34 -21.22
C LEU A 12 7.93 0.07 -22.34
N ARG A 13 7.80 -1.04 -23.09
CA ARG A 13 8.63 -1.30 -24.27
C ARG A 13 8.37 -0.27 -25.36
N VAL A 14 7.11 0.12 -25.57
CA VAL A 14 6.75 1.19 -26.50
C VAL A 14 7.34 2.53 -26.03
N ALA A 15 7.18 2.88 -24.75
CA ALA A 15 7.76 4.10 -24.19
C ALA A 15 9.30 4.11 -24.33
N HIS A 16 9.95 2.96 -24.14
CA HIS A 16 11.38 2.81 -24.36
C HIS A 16 11.79 3.18 -25.79
N ILE A 17 11.06 2.65 -26.79
CA ILE A 17 11.30 2.95 -28.20
C ILE A 17 11.10 4.44 -28.49
N ILE A 18 10.00 5.03 -27.99
CA ILE A 18 9.67 6.45 -28.20
C ILE A 18 10.78 7.36 -27.67
N ILE A 19 11.22 7.12 -26.43
CA ILE A 19 12.27 7.89 -25.76
C ILE A 19 13.61 7.72 -26.48
N ARG A 20 13.93 6.50 -26.92
CA ARG A 20 15.15 6.23 -27.70
C ARG A 20 15.12 6.95 -29.05
N SER A 21 13.98 7.02 -29.71
CA SER A 21 13.82 7.76 -30.97
C SER A 21 13.98 9.28 -30.77
N ALA A 22 13.54 9.83 -29.62
CA ALA A 22 13.74 11.25 -29.31
C ALA A 22 15.24 11.61 -29.22
N LEU A 23 16.04 10.72 -28.62
CA LEU A 23 17.50 10.89 -28.57
C LEU A 23 18.15 10.94 -29.96
N SER A 24 17.53 10.36 -31.00
CA SER A 24 18.10 10.38 -32.36
C SER A 24 17.87 11.71 -33.09
N VAL A 25 16.86 12.48 -32.70
CA VAL A 25 16.49 13.76 -33.34
C VAL A 25 16.92 14.99 -32.53
N ALA A 26 17.21 14.81 -31.23
CA ALA A 26 17.69 15.86 -30.34
C ALA A 26 19.18 16.19 -30.60
N THR A 27 19.52 17.48 -30.55
CA THR A 27 20.92 17.92 -30.57
C THR A 27 21.63 17.56 -29.26
N PHE A 28 22.96 17.73 -29.23
CA PHE A 28 23.74 17.50 -28.01
C PHE A 28 23.29 18.43 -26.86
N ASP A 29 23.14 19.72 -27.13
CA ASP A 29 22.72 20.69 -26.11
C ASP A 29 21.29 20.42 -25.62
N GLN A 30 20.38 20.04 -26.52
CA GLN A 30 19.03 19.63 -26.13
C GLN A 30 19.05 18.37 -25.26
N LYS A 31 19.95 17.42 -25.47
CA LYS A 31 20.06 16.24 -24.60
C LYS A 31 20.50 16.62 -23.18
N MET A 32 21.40 17.59 -23.05
CA MET A 32 21.82 18.12 -21.75
C MET A 32 20.69 18.86 -21.04
N GLU A 33 19.97 19.73 -21.75
CA GLU A 33 18.81 20.42 -21.17
C GLU A 33 17.67 19.46 -20.82
N TRP A 34 17.46 18.43 -21.62
CA TRP A 34 16.50 17.38 -21.31
C TRP A 34 16.85 16.65 -20.02
N ALA A 35 18.14 16.37 -19.78
CA ALA A 35 18.59 15.80 -18.50
C ALA A 35 18.30 16.73 -17.32
N ASN A 36 18.57 18.03 -17.46
CA ASN A 36 18.27 19.04 -16.43
C ASN A 36 16.75 19.12 -16.14
N MET A 37 15.91 19.05 -17.18
CA MET A 37 14.45 19.04 -17.02
C MET A 37 13.99 17.77 -16.28
N ASN A 38 14.58 16.62 -16.58
CA ASN A 38 14.26 15.36 -15.90
C ASN A 38 14.69 15.39 -14.43
N GLU A 39 15.80 16.04 -14.10
CA GLU A 39 16.22 16.30 -12.72
C GLU A 39 15.25 17.22 -11.99
N ARG A 40 14.89 18.35 -12.60
CA ARG A 40 13.91 19.31 -12.04
C ARG A 40 12.57 18.65 -11.73
N ASP A 41 12.11 17.78 -12.62
CA ASP A 41 10.80 17.12 -12.47
C ASP A 41 10.88 15.81 -11.67
N ALA A 42 12.00 15.56 -10.98
CA ALA A 42 12.24 14.40 -10.12
C ALA A 42 12.10 13.03 -10.84
N VAL A 43 12.41 13.00 -12.15
CA VAL A 43 12.46 11.79 -12.98
C VAL A 43 13.88 11.54 -13.50
N ILE A 44 14.90 11.92 -12.72
CA ILE A 44 16.31 11.58 -12.97
C ILE A 44 16.60 10.11 -12.67
N GLY A 45 17.56 9.52 -13.37
CA GLY A 45 18.12 8.21 -13.04
C GLY A 45 19.44 8.00 -13.78
N GLU A 46 19.77 6.77 -14.14
CA GLU A 46 21.00 6.47 -14.84
C GLU A 46 20.96 7.03 -16.28
N GLY A 47 21.81 8.03 -16.52
CA GLY A 47 21.85 8.77 -17.78
C GLY A 47 20.65 9.71 -17.98
N ILE A 48 20.42 10.10 -19.24
CA ILE A 48 19.44 11.15 -19.58
C ILE A 48 17.98 10.67 -19.43
N THR A 49 17.73 9.36 -19.61
CA THR A 49 16.39 8.85 -19.95
C THR A 49 15.90 7.69 -19.10
N ARG A 50 16.57 7.36 -17.98
CA ARG A 50 16.21 6.23 -17.10
C ARG A 50 16.07 4.89 -17.82
N ALA A 51 16.93 4.63 -18.80
CA ALA A 51 16.78 3.47 -19.68
C ALA A 51 16.97 2.14 -18.93
N ASN A 52 17.89 2.12 -17.96
CA ASN A 52 18.22 0.93 -17.17
C ASN A 52 17.13 0.62 -16.14
N GLU A 53 16.56 1.64 -15.50
CA GLU A 53 15.44 1.49 -14.58
C GLU A 53 14.20 0.99 -15.30
N ARG A 54 13.94 1.51 -16.50
CA ARG A 54 12.89 1.00 -17.38
C ARG A 54 13.09 -0.46 -17.74
N GLN A 55 14.31 -0.84 -18.08
CA GLN A 55 14.62 -2.23 -18.42
C GLN A 55 14.46 -3.15 -17.19
N ALA A 56 14.95 -2.74 -16.02
CA ALA A 56 14.79 -3.47 -14.77
C ALA A 56 13.30 -3.67 -14.39
N ALA A 57 12.47 -2.65 -14.60
CA ALA A 57 11.02 -2.75 -14.40
C ALA A 57 10.39 -3.76 -15.39
N ILE A 58 10.79 -3.76 -16.66
CA ILE A 58 10.30 -4.71 -17.67
C ILE A 58 10.68 -6.15 -17.29
N ASP A 59 11.93 -6.37 -16.88
CA ASP A 59 12.50 -7.71 -16.66
C ASP A 59 11.93 -8.43 -15.44
N GLY A 60 11.62 -7.70 -14.36
CA GLY A 60 11.18 -8.31 -13.11
C GLY A 60 10.34 -7.43 -12.18
N GLY A 61 9.92 -6.25 -12.63
CA GLY A 61 9.18 -5.30 -11.80
C GLY A 61 7.82 -5.82 -11.35
N SER A 62 7.42 -5.43 -10.12
CA SER A 62 6.04 -5.55 -9.66
C SER A 62 5.12 -4.61 -10.45
N VAL A 63 3.78 -4.80 -10.36
CA VAL A 63 2.81 -3.89 -11.00
C VAL A 63 3.05 -2.43 -10.59
N ASP A 64 3.31 -2.19 -9.30
CA ASP A 64 3.65 -0.86 -8.78
C ASP A 64 4.94 -0.29 -9.39
N ALA A 65 5.96 -1.13 -9.60
CA ALA A 65 7.21 -0.70 -10.24
C ALA A 65 7.00 -0.35 -11.73
N LEU A 66 6.22 -1.18 -12.44
CA LEU A 66 5.86 -0.93 -13.84
C LEU A 66 5.06 0.38 -13.99
N CYS A 67 4.11 0.65 -13.09
CA CYS A 67 3.32 1.88 -13.11
C CYS A 67 4.16 3.12 -12.83
N ARG A 68 4.98 3.08 -11.77
CA ARG A 68 5.86 4.22 -11.44
C ARG A 68 6.77 4.55 -12.61
N GLU A 69 7.36 3.54 -13.24
CA GLU A 69 8.29 3.75 -14.34
C GLU A 69 7.57 4.21 -15.62
N LEU A 70 6.31 3.82 -15.84
CA LEU A 70 5.52 4.34 -16.95
C LEU A 70 5.20 5.82 -16.74
N THR A 71 4.85 6.24 -15.52
CA THR A 71 4.67 7.66 -15.19
C THR A 71 5.96 8.46 -15.39
N CYS A 72 7.11 7.91 -14.98
CA CYS A 72 8.41 8.52 -15.25
C CYS A 72 8.66 8.66 -16.75
N ALA A 73 8.39 7.60 -17.53
CA ALA A 73 8.56 7.62 -18.97
C ALA A 73 7.68 8.66 -19.66
N ASP A 74 6.43 8.82 -19.23
CA ASP A 74 5.50 9.83 -19.77
C ASP A 74 6.01 11.25 -19.52
N ARG A 75 6.47 11.54 -18.30
CA ARG A 75 7.09 12.85 -18.00
C ARG A 75 8.34 13.10 -18.84
N ILE A 76 9.19 12.09 -19.00
CA ILE A 76 10.40 12.16 -19.82
C ILE A 76 10.05 12.46 -21.29
N ILE A 77 8.99 11.83 -21.83
CA ILE A 77 8.48 12.07 -23.19
C ILE A 77 7.96 13.51 -23.34
N GLU A 78 7.18 14.00 -22.36
CA GLU A 78 6.67 15.37 -22.37
C GLU A 78 7.80 16.41 -22.30
N ASN A 79 8.84 16.15 -21.50
CA ASN A 79 10.02 17.01 -21.42
C ASN A 79 10.77 17.07 -22.75
N ALA A 80 10.89 15.95 -23.48
CA ALA A 80 11.45 15.97 -24.82
C ALA A 80 10.59 16.79 -25.78
N LYS A 81 9.26 16.59 -25.80
CA LYS A 81 8.35 17.34 -26.67
C LYS A 81 8.44 18.85 -26.45
N ALA A 82 8.54 19.29 -25.19
CA ALA A 82 8.63 20.70 -24.85
C ALA A 82 9.94 21.36 -25.31
N LEU A 83 10.99 20.57 -25.55
CA LEU A 83 12.32 21.06 -25.91
C LEU A 83 12.61 21.03 -27.42
N LEU A 84 11.99 20.09 -28.14
CA LEU A 84 12.20 19.90 -29.57
C LEU A 84 11.44 20.95 -30.38
N SER A 85 12.04 21.41 -31.48
CA SER A 85 11.35 22.25 -32.46
C SER A 85 10.22 21.48 -33.16
N GLU A 86 9.31 22.21 -33.82
CA GLU A 86 8.22 21.62 -34.59
C GLU A 86 8.73 20.62 -35.64
N HIS A 87 9.76 21.00 -36.39
CA HIS A 87 10.40 20.11 -37.38
C HIS A 87 11.02 18.86 -36.74
N GLN A 88 11.67 18.99 -35.58
CA GLN A 88 12.21 17.83 -34.86
C GLN A 88 11.11 16.91 -34.34
N CYS A 89 9.96 17.46 -33.92
CA CYS A 89 8.79 16.67 -33.55
C CYS A 89 8.25 15.87 -34.74
N GLU A 90 8.20 16.46 -35.94
CA GLU A 90 7.82 15.73 -37.16
C GLU A 90 8.78 14.58 -37.47
N LEU A 91 10.09 14.83 -37.39
CA LEU A 91 11.13 13.80 -37.56
C LEU A 91 11.01 12.71 -36.50
N TRP A 92 10.71 13.08 -35.27
CA TRP A 92 10.49 12.13 -34.18
C TRP A 92 9.28 11.22 -34.46
N ASP A 93 8.17 11.80 -34.93
CA ASP A 93 6.98 11.04 -35.31
C ASP A 93 7.27 10.06 -36.47
N VAL A 94 8.11 10.45 -37.44
CA VAL A 94 8.60 9.55 -38.49
C VAL A 94 9.45 8.41 -37.90
N ALA A 95 10.37 8.74 -36.99
CA ALA A 95 11.23 7.74 -36.33
C ALA A 95 10.42 6.74 -35.49
N ILE A 96 9.37 7.19 -34.80
CA ILE A 96 8.44 6.32 -34.06
C ILE A 96 7.71 5.36 -35.01
N ARG A 97 7.19 5.86 -36.14
CA ARG A 97 6.53 5.03 -37.16
C ARG A 97 7.46 3.97 -37.75
N HIS A 98 8.69 4.35 -38.08
CA HIS A 98 9.69 3.41 -38.61
C HIS A 98 10.09 2.33 -37.60
N ALA A 99 10.01 2.61 -36.30
CA ALA A 99 10.24 1.63 -35.25
C ALA A 99 9.07 0.63 -35.06
N GLY A 100 8.04 0.68 -35.90
CA GLY A 100 6.92 -0.26 -35.87
C GLY A 100 5.87 0.03 -34.78
N VAL A 101 5.94 1.20 -34.14
CA VAL A 101 4.92 1.68 -33.21
C VAL A 101 3.80 2.33 -34.03
N VAL A 102 2.64 1.67 -34.14
CA VAL A 102 1.54 2.12 -35.02
C VAL A 102 0.98 3.46 -34.56
N SER A 103 1.03 4.44 -35.46
CA SER A 103 0.54 5.80 -35.27
C SER A 103 -0.96 5.89 -35.54
N ARG A 104 -1.75 5.76 -34.48
CA ARG A 104 -2.85 6.70 -34.23
C ARG A 104 -2.67 7.18 -32.81
N ARG A 105 -2.02 8.33 -32.66
CA ARG A 105 -1.73 8.98 -31.37
C ARG A 105 -2.96 8.99 -30.44
N GLN A 106 -4.15 9.23 -31.03
CA GLN A 106 -5.46 9.15 -30.37
C GLN A 106 -5.79 7.76 -29.80
N ALA A 107 -5.63 6.71 -30.60
CA ALA A 107 -5.88 5.33 -30.15
C ALA A 107 -4.84 4.87 -29.11
N TRP A 108 -3.62 5.42 -29.14
CA TRP A 108 -2.59 5.11 -28.15
C TRP A 108 -2.87 5.79 -26.81
N ASP A 109 -3.21 7.07 -26.79
CA ASP A 109 -3.62 7.77 -25.56
C ASP A 109 -4.90 7.15 -24.96
N GLU A 110 -5.84 6.69 -25.80
CA GLU A 110 -7.07 5.99 -25.40
C GLU A 110 -6.79 4.59 -24.83
N VAL A 111 -6.07 3.73 -25.56
CA VAL A 111 -5.72 2.37 -25.09
C VAL A 111 -4.85 2.44 -23.83
N ARG A 112 -3.91 3.38 -23.79
CA ARG A 112 -3.08 3.65 -22.60
C ARG A 112 -3.91 4.17 -21.44
N GLY A 113 -4.86 5.08 -21.69
CA GLY A 113 -5.82 5.55 -20.70
C GLY A 113 -6.66 4.40 -20.14
N GLU A 114 -7.13 3.48 -20.99
CA GLU A 114 -7.86 2.28 -20.57
C GLU A 114 -6.99 1.31 -19.77
N VAL A 115 -5.75 1.06 -20.19
CA VAL A 115 -4.80 0.21 -19.45
C VAL A 115 -4.49 0.85 -18.11
N LEU A 116 -4.15 2.14 -18.05
CA LEU A 116 -3.90 2.87 -16.81
C LEU A 116 -5.14 2.90 -15.91
N ALA A 117 -6.35 3.04 -16.46
CA ALA A 117 -7.59 2.98 -15.70
C ALA A 117 -7.85 1.56 -15.14
N ARG A 118 -7.63 0.52 -15.94
CA ARG A 118 -7.72 -0.89 -15.50
C ARG A 118 -6.66 -1.24 -14.48
N VAL A 119 -5.46 -0.68 -14.60
CA VAL A 119 -4.35 -0.84 -13.67
C VAL A 119 -4.61 -0.06 -12.38
N ALA A 120 -5.11 1.18 -12.47
CA ALA A 120 -5.51 1.96 -11.30
C ALA A 120 -6.66 1.26 -10.57
N ASN A 121 -7.61 0.67 -11.30
CA ASN A 121 -8.67 -0.17 -10.75
C ASN A 121 -8.09 -1.45 -10.14
N ALA A 122 -7.18 -2.16 -10.81
CA ALA A 122 -6.56 -3.39 -10.30
C ALA A 122 -5.62 -3.15 -9.11
N LEU A 123 -4.89 -2.03 -9.07
CA LEU A 123 -4.08 -1.59 -7.93
C LEU A 123 -4.95 -1.07 -6.80
N ALA A 124 -6.10 -0.45 -7.09
CA ALA A 124 -7.10 -0.15 -6.09
C ALA A 124 -7.68 -1.45 -5.51
N VAL A 125 -8.05 -2.43 -6.35
CA VAL A 125 -8.60 -3.74 -5.96
C VAL A 125 -7.58 -4.61 -5.22
N ALA A 126 -6.31 -4.62 -5.62
CA ALA A 126 -5.23 -5.28 -4.88
C ALA A 126 -4.91 -4.58 -3.55
N ARG A 127 -5.40 -3.34 -3.37
CA ARG A 127 -5.33 -2.56 -2.14
C ARG A 127 -6.69 -2.47 -1.42
N ILE A 128 -7.60 -3.39 -1.71
CA ILE A 128 -8.87 -3.55 -1.02
C ILE A 128 -8.82 -4.89 -0.29
N GLY A 129 -8.91 -4.85 1.04
CA GLY A 129 -9.24 -6.05 1.80
C GLY A 129 -10.68 -6.43 1.49
N LEU A 130 -10.88 -7.56 0.79
CA LEU A 130 -12.20 -8.15 0.59
C LEU A 130 -12.49 -9.01 1.81
N ASP A 131 -13.38 -8.53 2.69
CA ASP A 131 -13.98 -9.35 3.73
C ASP A 131 -15.37 -9.77 3.23
N VAL A 132 -15.51 -11.05 2.91
CA VAL A 132 -16.79 -11.62 2.45
C VAL A 132 -17.54 -12.07 3.70
N GLY A 133 -18.37 -11.16 4.22
CA GLY A 133 -19.32 -11.48 5.28
C GLY A 133 -20.36 -12.50 4.83
N ASP A 134 -20.80 -13.32 5.78
CA ASP A 134 -21.60 -14.55 5.61
C ASP A 134 -22.76 -14.43 4.60
N CYS A 135 -22.88 -15.48 3.77
CA CYS A 135 -23.79 -15.53 2.64
C CYS A 135 -25.20 -15.96 3.08
N ASP A 136 -26.07 -15.02 3.47
CA ASP A 136 -27.50 -15.32 3.60
C ASP A 136 -28.32 -14.69 2.46
N GLY A 137 -28.97 -15.54 1.66
CA GLY A 137 -30.02 -15.17 0.69
C GLY A 137 -29.61 -14.30 -0.51
N GLY A 138 -29.06 -14.91 -1.57
CA GLY A 138 -29.06 -14.37 -2.95
C GLY A 138 -28.40 -13.01 -3.21
N ARG A 139 -27.72 -12.43 -2.20
CA ARG A 139 -27.06 -11.12 -2.26
C ARG A 139 -25.65 -11.25 -1.72
N THR A 140 -24.67 -10.92 -2.55
CA THR A 140 -23.27 -10.84 -2.12
C THR A 140 -23.01 -9.42 -1.59
N VAL A 141 -22.67 -9.31 -0.31
CA VAL A 141 -22.21 -8.05 0.28
C VAL A 141 -20.69 -8.02 0.17
N VAL A 142 -20.15 -7.03 -0.54
CA VAL A 142 -18.71 -6.82 -0.67
C VAL A 142 -18.35 -5.56 0.12
N VAL A 143 -17.58 -5.73 1.19
CA VAL A 143 -17.05 -4.61 1.97
C VAL A 143 -15.70 -4.22 1.38
N ILE A 144 -15.61 -2.98 0.89
CA ILE A 144 -14.40 -2.41 0.31
C ILE A 144 -13.75 -1.50 1.35
N LYS A 145 -12.68 -1.98 2.01
CA LYS A 145 -11.89 -1.17 2.95
C LYS A 145 -10.64 -0.61 2.27
N PRO A 146 -10.45 0.72 2.24
CA PRO A 146 -9.24 1.31 1.69
C PRO A 146 -8.07 1.10 2.67
N ILE A 147 -6.93 0.64 2.17
CA ILE A 147 -5.72 0.40 3.00
C ILE A 147 -5.08 1.72 3.49
N ARG A 148 -5.55 2.88 3.02
CA ARG A 148 -5.13 4.23 3.43
C ARG A 148 -6.33 5.16 3.56
N GLU A 149 -6.13 6.29 4.25
CA GLU A 149 -7.08 7.39 4.22
C GLU A 149 -7.32 7.85 2.77
N LEU A 150 -8.59 7.94 2.40
CA LEU A 150 -9.02 8.41 1.09
C LEU A 150 -9.15 9.93 1.13
N SER A 151 -8.66 10.61 0.10
CA SER A 151 -8.91 12.04 -0.06
C SER A 151 -10.40 12.28 -0.34
N PRO A 152 -10.92 13.50 -0.12
CA PRO A 152 -12.28 13.85 -0.52
C PRO A 152 -12.57 13.56 -2.01
N ASP A 153 -11.56 13.73 -2.87
CA ASP A 153 -11.65 13.46 -4.31
C ASP A 153 -11.72 11.96 -4.61
N ASP A 154 -10.94 11.14 -3.88
CA ASP A 154 -10.99 9.68 -3.96
C ASP A 154 -12.39 9.16 -3.57
N VAL A 155 -12.97 9.71 -2.49
CA VAL A 155 -14.32 9.37 -2.02
C VAL A 155 -15.37 9.80 -3.04
N ALA A 156 -15.23 11.00 -3.63
CA ALA A 156 -16.15 11.49 -4.66
C ALA A 156 -16.08 10.65 -5.94
N ALA A 157 -14.89 10.19 -6.34
CA ALA A 157 -14.70 9.30 -7.47
C ALA A 157 -15.33 7.92 -7.23
N LEU A 158 -15.10 7.33 -6.05
CA LEU A 158 -15.73 6.07 -5.65
C LEU A 158 -17.25 6.17 -5.63
N ARG A 159 -17.80 7.28 -5.11
CA ARG A 159 -19.25 7.52 -5.10
C ARG A 159 -19.82 7.55 -6.51
N ARG A 160 -19.21 8.30 -7.44
CA ARG A 160 -19.63 8.34 -8.85
C ARG A 160 -19.57 6.96 -9.51
N MET A 161 -18.54 6.17 -9.20
CA MET A 161 -18.39 4.81 -9.72
C MET A 161 -19.48 3.86 -9.19
N VAL A 162 -19.83 3.95 -7.92
CA VAL A 162 -20.91 3.14 -7.33
C VAL A 162 -22.26 3.53 -7.90
N GLU A 163 -22.51 4.84 -8.04
CA GLU A 163 -23.77 5.38 -8.58
C GLU A 163 -23.96 5.04 -10.07
N SER A 164 -22.88 4.99 -10.86
CA SER A 164 -22.96 4.58 -12.28
C SER A 164 -23.34 3.11 -12.48
N HIS A 165 -23.26 2.30 -11.42
CA HIS A 165 -23.65 0.88 -11.43
C HIS A 165 -24.98 0.62 -10.70
N ALA A 166 -25.72 1.67 -10.32
CA ALA A 166 -26.93 1.61 -9.48
C ALA A 166 -28.11 0.78 -10.04
N GLY A 167 -28.04 0.31 -11.28
CA GLY A 167 -28.99 -0.65 -11.85
C GLY A 167 -28.76 -2.11 -11.43
N GLN A 168 -27.57 -2.47 -10.92
CA GLN A 168 -27.19 -3.83 -10.53
C GLN A 168 -26.65 -3.94 -9.10
N SER A 169 -26.26 -2.83 -8.46
CA SER A 169 -25.70 -2.82 -7.11
C SER A 169 -26.19 -1.62 -6.29
N ARG A 170 -26.45 -1.86 -5.00
CA ARG A 170 -26.74 -0.82 -4.00
C ARG A 170 -25.47 -0.60 -3.19
N GLY A 171 -24.81 0.55 -3.35
CA GLY A 171 -23.70 0.93 -2.50
C GLY A 171 -24.15 1.83 -1.36
N MET A 172 -23.67 1.54 -0.16
CA MET A 172 -23.88 2.37 1.03
C MET A 172 -22.51 2.74 1.58
N LEU A 173 -22.27 4.04 1.76
CA LEU A 173 -21.06 4.52 2.42
C LEU A 173 -21.25 4.33 3.93
N ILE A 174 -20.71 3.26 4.48
CA ILE A 174 -20.74 3.00 5.93
C ILE A 174 -19.59 3.79 6.55
N LYS A 175 -19.81 4.40 7.73
CA LYS A 175 -18.70 5.01 8.49
C LYS A 175 -17.62 3.94 8.68
N SER A 176 -16.37 4.28 8.36
CA SER A 176 -15.23 3.38 8.55
C SER A 176 -15.21 2.94 10.00
N GLU A 177 -15.52 1.68 10.25
CA GLU A 177 -15.14 1.03 11.50
C GLU A 177 -13.61 1.02 11.61
N PHE A 178 -13.10 0.97 12.83
CA PHE A 178 -11.67 0.88 13.07
C PHE A 178 -11.11 -0.39 12.41
N ASP A 179 -10.14 -0.24 11.52
CA ASP A 179 -9.48 -1.35 10.84
C ASP A 179 -8.16 -1.67 11.53
N MET A 180 -8.20 -2.69 12.40
CA MET A 180 -7.04 -3.17 13.14
C MET A 180 -5.93 -3.70 12.22
N HIS A 181 -6.29 -4.34 11.10
CA HIS A 181 -5.30 -4.88 10.16
C HIS A 181 -4.56 -3.75 9.43
N ALA A 182 -5.26 -2.66 9.09
CA ALA A 182 -4.65 -1.48 8.51
C ALA A 182 -3.71 -0.77 9.50
N LEU A 183 -4.11 -0.66 10.77
CA LEU A 183 -3.25 -0.12 11.83
C LEU A 183 -1.95 -0.93 11.96
N LEU A 184 -2.05 -2.25 12.07
CA LEU A 184 -0.89 -3.15 12.24
C LEU A 184 0.09 -3.07 11.08
N ARG A 185 -0.41 -2.98 9.83
CA ARG A 185 0.44 -2.77 8.64
C ARG A 185 1.19 -1.45 8.72
N ARG A 186 0.49 -0.36 9.05
CA ARG A 186 1.09 0.99 9.17
C ARG A 186 2.14 1.02 10.28
N GLN A 187 1.82 0.43 11.43
CA GLN A 187 2.72 0.36 12.57
C GLN A 187 3.99 -0.42 12.25
N ARG A 188 3.86 -1.60 11.65
CA ARG A 188 5.01 -2.41 11.21
C ARG A 188 5.92 -1.62 10.28
N ALA A 189 5.35 -1.00 9.24
CA ALA A 189 6.12 -0.22 8.27
C ALA A 189 6.88 0.94 8.92
N PHE A 190 6.24 1.68 9.83
CA PHE A 190 6.88 2.74 10.60
C PHE A 190 7.99 2.19 11.50
N SER A 191 7.68 1.16 12.28
CA SER A 191 8.61 0.60 13.27
C SER A 191 9.84 -0.04 12.64
N GLU A 192 9.67 -0.77 11.53
CA GLU A 192 10.78 -1.36 10.77
C GLU A 192 11.68 -0.28 10.17
N HIS A 193 11.10 0.80 9.65
CA HIS A 193 11.85 1.94 9.11
C HIS A 193 12.62 2.71 10.19
N THR A 194 11.99 2.99 11.34
CA THR A 194 12.55 3.86 12.38
C THR A 194 13.49 3.12 13.33
N PHE A 195 13.13 1.90 13.74
CA PHE A 195 13.85 1.14 14.77
C PHE A 195 14.62 -0.07 14.19
N GLY A 196 14.49 -0.29 12.89
CA GLY A 196 15.17 -1.34 12.15
C GLY A 196 14.50 -2.71 12.26
N PRO A 197 14.96 -3.67 11.43
CA PRO A 197 14.37 -5.01 11.34
C PRO A 197 14.72 -5.89 12.54
N GLY A 198 14.08 -7.06 12.58
CA GLY A 198 14.38 -8.15 13.53
C GLY A 198 13.53 -8.14 14.80
N ARG A 199 13.74 -9.15 15.65
CA ARG A 199 12.90 -9.44 16.82
C ARG A 199 12.89 -8.34 17.88
N ARG A 200 14.02 -7.64 18.08
CA ARG A 200 14.22 -6.53 19.04
C ARG A 200 13.63 -6.75 20.45
N THR A 201 13.40 -7.99 20.88
CA THR A 201 12.58 -8.32 22.06
C THR A 201 13.09 -7.66 23.34
N ALA A 202 14.40 -7.68 23.58
CA ALA A 202 14.97 -7.02 24.76
C ALA A 202 14.73 -5.49 24.76
N GLY A 203 14.81 -4.85 23.58
CA GLY A 203 14.55 -3.43 23.41
C GLY A 203 13.09 -3.08 23.62
N VAL A 204 12.17 -3.83 22.99
CA VAL A 204 10.72 -3.65 23.17
C VAL A 204 10.33 -3.85 24.64
N CYS A 205 10.81 -4.91 25.30
CA CYS A 205 10.53 -5.12 26.72
C CYS A 205 11.14 -4.03 27.62
N ASN A 206 12.32 -3.50 27.27
CA ASN A 206 12.90 -2.37 27.99
C ASN A 206 12.02 -1.12 27.86
N HIS A 207 11.52 -0.84 26.65
CA HIS A 207 10.64 0.28 26.39
C HIS A 207 9.30 0.12 27.13
N ILE A 208 8.67 -1.06 27.09
CA ILE A 208 7.42 -1.33 27.85
C ILE A 208 7.60 -1.02 29.35
N ARG A 209 8.74 -1.40 29.96
CA ARG A 209 9.00 -1.08 31.37
C ARG A 209 9.14 0.43 31.61
N LYS A 210 9.70 1.17 30.65
CA LYS A 210 9.78 2.63 30.72
C LYS A 210 8.38 3.24 30.68
N GLU A 211 7.56 2.84 29.71
CA GLU A 211 6.19 3.39 29.56
C GLU A 211 5.27 3.02 30.73
N LEU A 212 5.46 1.85 31.36
CA LEU A 212 4.74 1.51 32.59
C LEU A 212 5.05 2.47 33.75
N ALA A 213 6.28 2.99 33.85
CA ALA A 213 6.60 4.01 34.83
C ALA A 213 5.92 5.36 34.52
N GLU A 214 5.68 5.66 33.25
CA GLU A 214 4.94 6.86 32.81
C GLU A 214 3.44 6.71 33.13
N VAL A 215 2.87 5.52 32.93
CA VAL A 215 1.52 5.15 33.38
C VAL A 215 1.37 5.28 34.90
N GLU A 216 2.34 4.81 35.69
CA GLU A 216 2.31 4.97 37.16
C GLU A 216 2.34 6.44 37.59
N ALA A 217 3.05 7.30 36.84
CA ALA A 217 3.13 8.72 37.11
C ALA A 217 1.88 9.50 36.67
N ALA A 218 1.20 9.06 35.60
CA ALA A 218 0.03 9.71 35.01
C ALA A 218 -1.08 8.70 34.62
N PRO A 219 -1.69 8.00 35.58
CA PRO A 219 -2.57 6.86 35.30
C PRO A 219 -3.87 7.22 34.57
N ASP A 220 -4.32 8.47 34.69
CA ASP A 220 -5.51 9.00 34.02
C ASP A 220 -5.24 9.48 32.59
N ASP A 221 -3.97 9.51 32.15
CA ASP A 221 -3.62 9.86 30.77
C ASP A 221 -3.70 8.62 29.87
N LEU A 222 -4.75 8.59 29.05
CA LEU A 222 -4.98 7.51 28.09
C LEU A 222 -3.79 7.28 27.15
N ARG A 223 -2.98 8.30 26.86
CA ARG A 223 -1.87 8.20 25.91
C ARG A 223 -0.79 7.24 26.40
N GLU A 224 -0.49 7.26 27.70
CA GLU A 224 0.51 6.38 28.31
C GLU A 224 0.09 4.91 28.20
N TRP A 225 -1.19 4.62 28.39
CA TRP A 225 -1.74 3.28 28.15
C TRP A 225 -1.67 2.87 26.67
N VAL A 226 -1.93 3.80 25.75
CA VAL A 226 -1.83 3.56 24.31
C VAL A 226 -0.38 3.26 23.90
N ASP A 227 0.61 3.91 24.50
CA ASP A 227 2.02 3.62 24.22
C ASP A 227 2.40 2.18 24.62
N VAL A 228 1.90 1.68 25.75
CA VAL A 228 2.07 0.27 26.14
C VAL A 228 1.39 -0.68 25.14
N ILE A 229 0.18 -0.35 24.66
CA ILE A 229 -0.54 -1.15 23.65
C ILE A 229 0.26 -1.20 22.35
N LEU A 230 0.72 -0.06 21.85
CA LEU A 230 1.51 0.01 20.62
C LEU A 230 2.80 -0.80 20.75
N LEU A 231 3.52 -0.72 21.87
CA LEU A 231 4.72 -1.52 22.09
C LEU A 231 4.43 -3.03 22.19
N GLY A 232 3.30 -3.42 22.76
CA GLY A 232 2.83 -4.81 22.76
C GLY A 232 2.59 -5.34 21.34
N LEU A 233 1.90 -4.55 20.49
CA LEU A 233 1.70 -4.88 19.08
C LEU A 233 3.02 -4.89 18.30
N ASP A 234 3.96 -4.01 18.65
CA ASP A 234 5.30 -3.99 18.06
C ASP A 234 6.05 -5.29 18.33
N GLY A 235 6.02 -5.76 19.58
CA GLY A 235 6.55 -7.06 19.95
C GLY A 235 5.90 -8.22 19.20
N ALA A 236 4.57 -8.15 19.00
CA ALA A 236 3.81 -9.20 18.33
C ALA A 236 4.19 -9.37 16.85
N TRP A 237 4.18 -8.30 16.04
CA TRP A 237 4.51 -8.45 14.61
C TRP A 237 5.98 -8.84 14.40
N ARG A 238 6.88 -8.47 15.31
CA ARG A 238 8.30 -8.87 15.29
C ARG A 238 8.53 -10.37 15.53
N THR A 239 7.48 -11.15 15.79
CA THR A 239 7.50 -12.62 15.76
C THR A 239 7.23 -13.21 14.37
N ASP A 240 7.18 -12.36 13.35
CA ASP A 240 6.78 -12.66 11.97
C ASP A 240 5.28 -12.97 11.80
N ALA A 241 4.47 -12.72 12.83
CA ALA A 241 3.02 -12.84 12.76
C ALA A 241 2.40 -11.81 11.79
N THR A 242 1.44 -12.24 10.98
CA THR A 242 0.66 -11.34 10.11
C THR A 242 -0.37 -10.54 10.91
N PRO A 243 -0.87 -9.41 10.39
CA PRO A 243 -1.94 -8.66 11.05
C PRO A 243 -3.14 -9.53 11.42
N GLU A 244 -3.55 -10.42 10.53
CA GLU A 244 -4.68 -11.33 10.73
C GLU A 244 -4.40 -12.35 11.85
N GLN A 245 -3.16 -12.87 11.94
CA GLN A 245 -2.75 -13.76 13.02
C GLN A 245 -2.73 -13.03 14.37
N ILE A 246 -2.28 -11.77 14.41
CA ILE A 246 -2.26 -10.96 15.64
C ILE A 246 -3.69 -10.68 16.11
N THR A 247 -4.57 -10.23 15.22
CA THR A 247 -5.98 -9.95 15.57
C THR A 247 -6.70 -11.23 16.02
N ALA A 248 -6.51 -12.35 15.33
CA ALA A 248 -7.06 -13.64 15.75
C ALA A 248 -6.52 -14.08 17.13
N ALA A 249 -5.22 -13.89 17.39
CA ALA A 249 -4.61 -14.22 18.68
C ALA A 249 -5.14 -13.36 19.83
N ILE A 250 -5.39 -12.07 19.60
CA ILE A 250 -6.02 -11.19 20.60
C ILE A 250 -7.42 -11.70 20.95
N SER A 251 -8.26 -11.98 19.96
CA SER A 251 -9.61 -12.51 20.18
C SER A 251 -9.59 -13.87 20.88
N ALA A 252 -8.73 -14.79 20.43
CA ALA A 252 -8.58 -16.11 21.04
C ALA A 252 -8.10 -16.00 22.50
N LYS A 253 -7.17 -15.08 22.79
CA LYS A 253 -6.65 -14.87 24.14
C LYS A 253 -7.72 -14.31 25.08
N LEU A 254 -8.55 -13.40 24.60
CA LEU A 254 -9.68 -12.89 25.38
C LEU A 254 -10.67 -14.02 25.69
N ALA A 255 -11.06 -14.81 24.69
CA ALA A 255 -11.97 -15.95 24.89
C ALA A 255 -11.39 -17.00 25.86
N GLU A 256 -10.08 -17.27 25.79
CA GLU A 256 -9.39 -18.13 26.76
C GLU A 256 -9.48 -17.55 28.17
N ASN A 257 -9.25 -16.24 28.34
CA ASN A 257 -9.33 -15.59 29.64
C ASN A 257 -10.75 -15.57 30.20
N GLU A 258 -11.78 -15.35 29.37
CA GLU A 258 -13.19 -15.41 29.75
C GLU A 258 -13.61 -16.82 30.19
N GLY A 259 -12.99 -17.86 29.60
CA GLY A 259 -13.23 -19.26 29.96
C GLY A 259 -12.54 -19.73 31.25
N ARG A 260 -11.69 -18.91 31.88
CA ARG A 260 -11.00 -19.25 33.14
C ARG A 260 -11.88 -19.01 34.36
N VAL A 261 -11.53 -19.66 35.46
CA VAL A 261 -12.10 -19.36 36.77
C VAL A 261 -11.27 -18.28 37.45
N TRP A 262 -11.94 -17.21 37.87
CA TRP A 262 -11.33 -16.05 38.52
C TRP A 262 -11.85 -15.92 39.96
N PRO A 263 -11.01 -15.50 40.92
CA PRO A 263 -11.46 -15.17 42.26
C PRO A 263 -12.36 -13.91 42.26
N ASP A 264 -13.15 -13.71 43.32
CA ASP A 264 -13.95 -12.48 43.45
C ASP A 264 -13.02 -11.27 43.64
N TRP A 265 -13.02 -10.38 42.64
CA TRP A 265 -12.20 -9.18 42.62
C TRP A 265 -12.46 -8.26 43.83
N ARG A 266 -13.66 -8.31 44.43
CA ARG A 266 -13.99 -7.52 45.64
C ARG A 266 -13.21 -7.94 46.87
N THR A 267 -12.72 -9.17 46.87
CA THR A 267 -11.94 -9.76 47.99
C THR A 267 -10.45 -9.80 47.70
N SER A 268 -10.05 -9.38 46.50
CA SER A 268 -8.64 -9.35 46.06
C SER A 268 -7.99 -8.01 46.42
N ASP A 269 -6.67 -8.00 46.64
CA ASP A 269 -5.90 -6.76 46.82
C ASP A 269 -5.92 -5.95 45.51
N PRO A 270 -6.47 -4.71 45.50
CA PRO A 270 -6.60 -3.91 44.29
C PRO A 270 -5.25 -3.48 43.69
N ASN A 271 -4.14 -3.59 44.44
CA ASN A 271 -2.80 -3.23 43.97
C ASN A 271 -1.94 -4.44 43.57
N ARG A 272 -2.54 -5.64 43.48
CA ARG A 272 -1.86 -6.86 43.03
C ARG A 272 -2.55 -7.46 41.82
N ALA A 273 -1.79 -8.20 41.04
CA ALA A 273 -2.35 -8.99 39.96
C ALA A 273 -3.37 -10.01 40.50
N ILE A 274 -4.55 -10.05 39.88
CA ILE A 274 -5.50 -11.13 40.06
C ILE A 274 -5.13 -12.24 39.08
N GLU A 275 -4.86 -13.43 39.60
CA GLU A 275 -4.54 -14.61 38.80
C GLU A 275 -5.73 -15.57 38.73
N HIS A 276 -5.79 -16.36 37.67
CA HIS A 276 -6.77 -17.42 37.49
C HIS A 276 -6.49 -18.60 38.45
N ILE A 277 -7.53 -19.36 38.79
CA ILE A 277 -7.43 -20.51 39.69
C ILE A 277 -7.13 -21.78 38.87
N ASP A 278 -6.01 -22.45 39.19
CA ASP A 278 -5.67 -23.74 38.61
C ASP A 278 -6.54 -24.86 39.21
N GLN A 279 -7.43 -25.45 38.40
CA GLN A 279 -8.29 -26.57 38.85
C GLN A 279 -7.55 -27.91 39.04
N ALA A 280 -6.20 -27.92 38.98
CA ALA A 280 -5.40 -29.14 39.09
C ALA A 280 -5.10 -29.59 40.54
N THR A 281 -5.65 -28.93 41.57
CA THR A 281 -5.31 -29.22 42.97
C THR A 281 -6.51 -29.56 43.87
N GLU A 282 -7.53 -30.25 43.33
CA GLU A 282 -8.53 -30.94 44.15
C GLU A 282 -8.46 -32.46 43.92
N GLY A 283 -7.41 -33.06 44.45
CA GLY A 283 -7.15 -34.50 44.37
C GLY A 283 -6.06 -34.94 45.33
N GLY A 284 -6.13 -34.47 46.59
CA GLY A 284 -5.04 -34.66 47.56
C GLY A 284 -5.47 -34.59 49.02
N GLN A 285 -6.11 -35.68 49.45
CA GLN A 285 -6.16 -36.24 50.82
C GLN A 285 -7.20 -35.69 51.82
N ALA A 286 -8.10 -36.62 52.16
CA ALA A 286 -8.84 -36.73 53.40
C ALA A 286 -7.93 -37.07 54.59
#